data_AF-A0A821V8I6-F1
#
_entry.id   AF-A0A821V8I6-F1
#
_cell.length_a   1.000
_cell.length_b   1.000
_cell.length_c   1.000
_cell.angle_alpha   90.00
_cell.angle_beta   90.00
_cell.angle_gamma   90.00
#
_symmetry.space_group_name_H-M   'P 1'
#
loop_
_entity.id
_entity.type
_entity.pdbx_description
1 polymer ?
#
loop_
_entity_poly.entity_id
_entity_poly.type
_entity_poly.pdbx_seq_one_letter_code
_entity_poly.pdbx_strand_id
1 'polypeptide(L)' 'VPAISLAYEKAETDIMKRRPRDPKHDRLVNERLISMAYGQIGMIQASAGFFVYLVIMAENG' A
#
# COMPACT_ATOMS: atom_id res chain seq x y z
N VAL A 1 10.79 -7.65 -7.58
CA VAL A 1 10.38 -7.03 -8.87
C VAL A 1 9.09 -6.20 -8.81
N PRO A 2 7.99 -6.59 -8.11
CA PRO A 2 6.70 -5.89 -8.25
C PRO A 2 6.71 -4.41 -7.82
N ALA A 3 7.55 -4.02 -6.86
CA ALA A 3 7.72 -2.61 -6.51
C ALA A 3 8.51 -1.81 -7.58
N ILE A 4 9.44 -2.46 -8.27
CA ILE A 4 10.25 -1.82 -9.33
C ILE A 4 9.39 -1.60 -10.57
N SER A 5 8.46 -2.51 -10.88
CA SER A 5 7.52 -2.33 -12.00
C SER A 5 6.62 -1.12 -11.83
N LEU A 6 6.30 -0.71 -10.60
CA LEU A 6 5.49 0.50 -10.34
C LEU A 6 6.17 1.78 -10.85
N ALA A 7 7.50 1.82 -10.93
CA ALA A 7 8.22 2.98 -11.47
C ALA A 7 7.98 3.19 -12.97
N TYR A 8 7.49 2.17 -13.69
CA TYR A 8 7.20 2.22 -15.12
C TYR A 8 5.73 2.57 -15.44
N GLU A 9 4.90 2.86 -14.43
CA GLU A 9 3.52 3.28 -14.65
C GLU A 9 3.44 4.65 -15.35
N LYS A 10 2.45 4.78 -16.24
CA LYS A 10 2.18 6.03 -16.94
C LYS A 10 1.45 7.01 -16.02
N ALA A 11 1.53 8.30 -16.33
CA ALA A 11 0.77 9.32 -15.62
C ALA A 11 -0.74 9.05 -15.69
N GLU A 12 -1.41 9.00 -14.53
CA GLU A 12 -2.86 8.77 -14.44
C GLU A 12 -3.69 9.92 -15.05
N THR A 13 -3.14 11.14 -15.02
CA THR A 13 -3.76 12.36 -15.54
C THR A 13 -2.70 13.27 -16.16
N ASP A 14 -3.13 14.33 -16.86
CA ASP A 14 -2.21 15.28 -17.48
C ASP A 14 -1.40 16.06 -16.42
N ILE A 15 -0.22 15.53 -16.10
CA ILE A 15 0.69 16.10 -15.10
C ILE A 15 1.34 17.40 -15.55
N MET A 16 1.29 17.76 -16.84
CA MET A 16 1.92 18.99 -17.33
C MET A 16 1.01 20.20 -17.14
N LYS A 17 -0.29 19.98 -16.90
CA LYS A 17 -1.27 21.03 -16.58
C LYS A 17 -1.38 21.35 -15.08
N ARG A 18 -0.84 20.50 -14.20
CA ARG A 18 -0.91 20.71 -12.75
C ARG A 18 0.16 21.70 -12.27
N ARG A 19 -0.12 22.41 -11.18
CA ARG A 19 0.87 23.29 -10.54
C ARG A 19 2.00 22.45 -9.91
N PRO A 20 3.24 22.99 -9.80
CA PRO A 20 4.31 22.32 -9.07
C PRO A 20 3.91 21.99 -7.63
N ARG A 21 4.36 20.84 -7.11
CA ARG A 21 4.05 20.37 -5.74
C ARG A 21 4.55 21.34 -4.66
N ASP A 22 3.85 21.42 -3.53
CA ASP A 22 4.34 22.13 -2.35
C ASP A 22 5.22 21.21 -1.48
N PRO A 23 6.52 21.47 -1.31
CA PRO A 23 7.41 20.59 -0.55
C PRO A 23 7.08 20.50 0.95
N LYS A 24 6.33 21.45 1.53
CA LYS A 24 5.98 21.45 2.96
C LYS A 24 4.72 20.65 3.24
N HIS A 25 3.74 20.70 2.33
CA HIS A 25 2.42 20.09 2.50
C HIS A 25 2.29 18.77 1.71
N ASP A 26 2.83 18.69 0.50
CA ASP A 26 2.73 17.52 -0.39
C ASP A 26 3.93 16.58 -0.23
N ARG A 27 3.97 15.89 0.90
CA ARG A 27 5.01 14.90 1.21
C ARG A 27 4.76 13.60 0.45
N LEU A 28 5.84 12.95 0.02
CA LEU A 28 5.80 11.65 -0.67
C LEU A 28 5.17 10.54 0.19
N VAL A 29 5.41 10.58 1.50
CA VAL A 29 4.79 9.69 2.48
C VAL A 29 4.03 10.58 3.46
N ASN A 30 2.71 10.42 3.49
CA ASN A 30 1.82 11.17 4.37
C ASN A 30 1.07 10.22 5.31
N GLU A 31 0.40 10.79 6.31
CA GLU A 31 -0.35 10.00 7.30
C GLU A 31 -1.50 9.21 6.67
N ARG A 32 -2.09 9.72 5.59
CA ARG A 32 -3.14 9.01 4.83
C ARG A 32 -2.61 7.73 4.20
N LEU A 33 -1.40 7.76 3.64
CA LEU A 33 -0.73 6.60 3.06
C LEU A 33 -0.43 5.55 4.14
N ILE A 34 0.10 5.99 5.30
CA ILE A 34 0.39 5.09 6.42
C ILE A 34 -0.91 4.46 6.96
N SER A 35 -1.97 5.25 7.12
CA SER A 35 -3.28 4.78 7.55
C SER A 35 -3.86 3.73 6.60
N MET A 36 -3.80 3.95 5.30
CA MET A 36 -4.28 2.98 4.30
C MET A 36 -3.42 1.71 4.29
N ALA A 37 -2.11 1.85 4.19
CA ALA A 37 -1.20 0.72 4.02
C ALA A 37 -1.12 -0.15 5.29
N TYR A 38 -0.89 0.45 6.46
CA TYR A 38 -0.72 -0.30 7.70
C TYR A 38 -2.05 -0.53 8.44
N GLY A 39 -2.93 0.48 8.44
CA GLY A 39 -4.17 0.41 9.22
C GLY A 39 -5.24 -0.46 8.55
N GLN A 40 -5.36 -0.42 7.23
CA GLN A 40 -6.41 -1.16 6.52
C GLN A 40 -5.85 -2.39 5.81
N ILE A 41 -4.99 -2.20 4.81
CA ILE A 41 -4.50 -3.30 3.96
C ILE A 41 -3.67 -4.28 4.79
N GLY A 42 -2.72 -3.77 5.58
CA GLY A 42 -1.86 -4.61 6.43
C GLY A 42 -2.64 -5.44 7.44
N MET A 43 -3.69 -4.88 8.04
CA MET A 43 -4.54 -5.61 8.99
C MET A 43 -5.32 -6.75 8.33
N ILE A 44 -5.83 -6.54 7.12
CA ILE A 44 -6.51 -7.58 6.34
C ILE A 44 -5.53 -8.69 5.93
N GLN A 45 -4.32 -8.31 5.50
CA GLN A 45 -3.29 -9.29 5.16
C GLN A 45 -2.85 -10.12 6.37
N ALA A 46 -2.69 -9.49 7.53
CA ALA A 46 -2.34 -10.17 8.77
C ALA A 46 -3.43 -11.15 9.20
N SER A 47 -4.70 -10.75 9.19
CA SER A 47 -5.81 -11.64 9.56
C SER A 47 -5.94 -12.82 8.61
N ALA A 48 -5.78 -12.62 7.30
CA ALA A 48 -5.76 -13.70 6.32
C ALA A 48 -4.60 -14.68 6.56
N GLY A 49 -3.40 -14.17 6.88
CA GLY A 49 -2.24 -15.01 7.22
C GLY A 49 -2.46 -15.84 8.49
N PHE A 50 -2.97 -15.23 9.56
CA PHE A 50 -3.30 -15.95 10.79
C PHE A 50 -4.41 -16.97 10.58
N PHE A 51 -5.42 -16.67 9.77
CA PHE A 51 -6.47 -17.61 9.44
C PHE A 51 -5.90 -18.88 8.80
N VAL A 52 -5.07 -18.74 7.77
CA VAL A 52 -4.44 -19.89 7.11
C VAL A 52 -3.58 -20.68 8.09
N TYR A 53 -2.78 -20.00 8.93
CA TYR A 53 -1.97 -20.65 9.95
C TYR A 53 -2.82 -21.50 10.92
N LEU A 54 -3.90 -20.93 11.45
CA LEU A 54 -4.77 -21.61 12.40
C LEU A 54 -5.52 -22.78 11.78
N VAL A 55 -5.98 -22.66 10.53
CA VAL A 55 -6.64 -23.77 9.81
C VAL A 55 -5.68 -24.94 9.62
N ILE A 56 -4.47 -24.68 9.12
CA ILE A 56 -3.48 -25.75 8.88
C ILE A 56 -3.09 -26.44 10.20
N MET A 57 -2.91 -25.65 11.27
CA MET A 57 -2.61 -26.18 12.60
C MET A 57 -3.78 -26.99 13.17
N ALA A 58 -5.02 -26.58 12.92
CA ALA A 58 -6.20 -27.32 13.39
C ALA A 58 -6.41 -28.64 12.61
N GLU A 59 -6.02 -28.68 11.33
CA GLU A 59 -6.18 -29.86 10.47
C GLU A 59 -5.02 -30.87 10.62
N ASN A 60 -3.82 -30.42 10.96
CA ASN A 60 -2.60 -31.26 10.97
C ASN A 60 -1.82 -31.27 12.30
N GLY A 61 -2.29 -30.54 13.32
CA GLY A 61 -1.69 -30.45 14.65
C GLY A 61 -2.31 -31.40 15.66
#